data_AF-A0A173Y2K6-F1
#
_entry.id   AF-A0A173Y2K6-F1
#
_cell.length_a   1.000
_cell.length_b   1.000
_cell.length_c   1.000
_cell.angle_alpha   90.00
_cell.angle_beta   90.00
_cell.angle_gamma   90.00
#
_symmetry.space_group_name_H-M   'P 1'
#
loop_
_entity.id
_entity.type
_entity.pdbx_description
1 polymer ?
#
loop_
_entity_poly.entity_id
_entity_poly.type
_entity_poly.pdbx_seq_one_letter_code
_entity_poly.pdbx_strand_id
1 'polypeptide(L)'
;MAVTKIKPVKSTLSKALDYIENPDKTDNQMLISSFGCSYETADIEFGYTLSQARDKGNNLAFHLIQSFAPGEVDYQKAYEIGRQLADAVTKGQHEYVLTTHIDKGHIHNHIIFCAVNFVNHHKYVSNKRTYYGIRNMSDKLCRDNGLSVVVPGKGSKGKSYAEYQAEKTGTSWKGKLKIAVDVLIPQVSSFEKLLQRLQAVDYEIKPGKYVSCRAPGQERFTRLKTLGADYTEEAIRERIASKRTRAAKAPKAERRGVNLLIDIENSIKAQQSRGYEQWVKIHNLKQAAKTMNFLTENKIEQYADLLTRIEESATASEQAGDSLKEAEKRLSDMALLIKNVTTYQKTKPLYEAYRKARNKEKYRAEHERGIILHEAAAKALKAAQIGGKLPSVPALPAEYEKLQGQKEWC
;
A
#
# COMPACT_ATOMS: atom_id res chain seq x y z
N MET A 1 13.98 -0.53 0.71
CA MET A 1 12.65 -0.10 0.26
C MET A 1 11.74 -1.30 0.19
N ALA A 2 10.65 -1.27 0.95
CA ALA A 2 9.67 -2.35 0.91
C ALA A 2 8.86 -2.37 -0.39
N VAL A 3 8.54 -3.57 -0.89
CA VAL A 3 7.72 -3.77 -2.09
C VAL A 3 6.63 -4.78 -1.78
N THR A 4 5.38 -4.42 -2.10
CA THR A 4 4.22 -5.31 -1.96
C THR A 4 3.84 -5.98 -3.28
N LYS A 5 3.34 -7.21 -3.23
CA LYS A 5 2.69 -7.90 -4.35
C LYS A 5 1.49 -8.68 -3.84
N ILE A 6 0.35 -8.63 -4.52
CA ILE A 6 -0.83 -9.43 -4.19
C ILE A 6 -1.22 -10.34 -5.35
N LYS A 7 -1.52 -11.60 -5.07
CA LYS A 7 -1.92 -12.60 -6.06
C LYS A 7 -3.15 -13.38 -5.58
N PRO A 8 -4.13 -13.67 -6.45
CA PRO A 8 -5.24 -14.53 -6.08
C PRO A 8 -4.81 -16.00 -6.00
N VAL A 9 -5.37 -16.73 -5.04
CA VAL A 9 -5.28 -18.19 -4.91
C VAL A 9 -6.61 -18.78 -5.34
N LYS A 10 -6.63 -19.63 -6.38
CA LYS A 10 -7.87 -20.10 -7.02
C LYS A 10 -8.23 -21.57 -6.80
N SER A 11 -7.26 -22.43 -6.46
CA SER A 11 -7.51 -23.87 -6.37
C SER A 11 -6.62 -24.59 -5.34
N THR A 12 -5.36 -24.16 -5.19
CA THR A 12 -4.36 -24.84 -4.34
C THR A 12 -4.15 -24.10 -3.02
N LEU A 13 -5.20 -23.95 -2.21
CA LEU A 13 -5.11 -23.21 -0.94
C LEU A 13 -4.18 -23.89 0.07
N SER A 14 -4.37 -25.18 0.36
CA SER A 14 -3.50 -25.90 1.32
C SER A 14 -2.03 -25.85 0.87
N LYS A 15 -1.73 -26.15 -0.40
CA LYS A 15 -0.35 -26.03 -0.91
C LYS A 15 0.23 -24.62 -0.78
N ALA A 16 -0.59 -23.58 -0.86
CA ALA A 16 -0.13 -22.21 -0.68
C ALA A 16 0.18 -21.92 0.80
N LEU A 17 -0.64 -22.42 1.73
CA LEU A 17 -0.42 -22.37 3.17
C LEU A 17 0.84 -23.17 3.56
N ASP A 18 0.93 -24.43 3.15
CA ASP A 18 2.10 -25.30 3.38
C ASP A 18 3.41 -24.66 2.88
N TYR A 19 3.35 -23.97 1.73
CA TYR A 19 4.51 -23.28 1.18
C TYR A 19 4.99 -22.11 2.04
N ILE A 20 4.06 -21.34 2.63
CA ILE A 20 4.41 -20.18 3.47
C ILE A 20 4.76 -20.60 4.89
N GLU A 21 4.19 -21.70 5.39
CA GLU A 21 4.41 -22.23 6.75
C GLU A 21 5.64 -23.13 6.86
N ASN A 22 6.41 -23.30 5.78
CA ASN A 22 7.59 -24.14 5.75
C ASN A 22 8.57 -23.79 6.92
N PRO A 23 8.86 -24.75 7.83
CA PRO A 23 9.72 -24.52 9.00
C PRO A 23 11.12 -24.02 8.67
N ASP A 24 11.70 -24.50 7.57
CA ASP A 24 13.07 -24.13 7.12
C ASP A 24 13.19 -22.64 6.80
N LYS A 25 12.06 -21.97 6.53
CA LYS A 25 12.01 -20.55 6.15
C LYS A 25 11.54 -19.64 7.28
N THR A 26 10.90 -20.20 8.32
CA THR A 26 10.13 -19.47 9.33
C THR A 26 10.74 -19.56 10.73
N ASP A 27 12.05 -19.86 10.81
CA ASP A 27 12.76 -20.11 12.06
C ASP A 27 12.05 -21.18 12.91
N ASN A 28 11.86 -22.37 12.32
CA ASN A 28 11.13 -23.48 12.94
C ASN A 28 9.70 -23.09 13.41
N GLN A 29 8.96 -22.37 12.56
CA GLN A 29 7.58 -21.91 12.81
C GLN A 29 7.41 -20.81 13.88
N MET A 30 8.49 -20.28 14.47
CA MET A 30 8.37 -19.16 15.43
C MET A 30 7.87 -17.87 14.78
N LEU A 31 8.00 -17.74 13.47
CA LEU A 31 7.57 -16.57 12.71
C LEU A 31 6.25 -16.79 11.96
N ILE A 32 5.33 -17.53 12.58
CA ILE A 32 3.98 -17.78 12.05
C ILE A 32 2.96 -17.16 13.01
N SER A 33 1.97 -16.44 12.48
CA SER A 33 0.74 -16.08 13.21
C SER A 33 -0.46 -16.24 12.31
N SER A 34 -1.62 -16.36 12.94
CA SER A 34 -2.90 -16.37 12.26
C SER A 34 -3.91 -15.50 12.99
N PHE A 35 -4.92 -15.05 12.26
CA PHE A 35 -6.05 -14.31 12.80
C PHE A 35 -7.34 -14.93 12.32
N GLY A 36 -8.27 -15.14 13.24
CA GLY A 36 -9.56 -15.75 12.95
C GLY A 36 -9.49 -17.23 12.58
N CYS A 37 -8.33 -17.87 12.58
CA CYS A 37 -8.16 -19.31 12.37
C CYS A 37 -6.91 -19.83 13.10
N SER A 38 -6.74 -21.15 13.20
CA SER A 38 -5.43 -21.76 13.47
C SER A 38 -4.65 -21.86 12.15
N TYR A 39 -3.33 -21.69 12.16
CA TYR A 39 -2.54 -21.84 10.93
C TYR A 39 -2.56 -23.31 10.45
N GLU A 40 -2.57 -24.27 11.38
CA GLU A 40 -2.62 -25.71 11.10
C GLU A 40 -3.93 -26.17 10.44
N THR A 41 -5.01 -25.41 10.60
CA THR A 41 -6.36 -25.74 10.10
C THR A 41 -6.93 -24.66 9.19
N ALA A 42 -6.08 -23.73 8.73
CA ALA A 42 -6.51 -22.56 7.99
C ALA A 42 -7.23 -22.92 6.68
N ASP A 43 -6.82 -24.00 5.99
CA ASP A 43 -7.45 -24.45 4.76
C ASP A 43 -8.91 -24.90 4.97
N ILE A 44 -9.17 -25.63 6.06
CA ILE A 44 -10.51 -26.09 6.48
C ILE A 44 -11.37 -24.91 6.89
N GLU A 45 -10.84 -24.01 7.72
CA GLU A 45 -11.57 -22.85 8.21
C GLU A 45 -11.89 -21.85 7.10
N PHE A 46 -10.94 -21.56 6.21
CA PHE A 46 -11.17 -20.73 5.03
C PHE A 46 -12.20 -21.39 4.13
N GLY A 47 -12.11 -22.72 3.91
CA GLY A 47 -13.08 -23.49 3.15
C GLY A 47 -14.50 -23.36 3.69
N TYR A 48 -14.65 -23.39 5.02
CA TYR A 48 -15.94 -23.19 5.67
C TYR A 48 -16.48 -21.77 5.46
N THR A 49 -15.66 -20.74 5.66
CA THR A 49 -16.06 -19.34 5.39
C THR A 49 -16.42 -19.12 3.92
N LEU A 50 -15.66 -19.70 2.99
CA LEU A 50 -15.93 -19.66 1.55
C LEU A 50 -17.27 -20.29 1.18
N SER A 51 -17.68 -21.38 1.85
CA SER A 51 -18.98 -22.02 1.62
C SER A 51 -20.19 -21.14 1.99
N GLN A 52 -19.96 -20.09 2.77
CA GLN A 52 -20.98 -19.13 3.22
C GLN A 52 -21.04 -17.88 2.33
N ALA A 53 -20.19 -17.78 1.30
CA ALA A 53 -20.10 -16.62 0.42
C ALA A 53 -21.44 -16.29 -0.25
N ARG A 54 -21.82 -15.01 -0.25
CA ARG A 54 -22.98 -14.51 -0.99
C ARG A 54 -22.74 -14.46 -2.49
N ASP A 55 -21.52 -14.08 -2.87
CA ASP A 55 -21.15 -13.82 -4.24
C ASP A 55 -20.45 -15.00 -4.91
N LYS A 56 -20.76 -15.24 -6.18
CA LYS A 56 -20.04 -16.21 -7.02
C LYS A 56 -18.65 -15.66 -7.36
N GLY A 57 -17.61 -16.46 -7.19
CA GLY A 57 -16.25 -16.10 -7.61
C GLY A 57 -15.21 -17.16 -7.27
N ASN A 58 -14.16 -17.27 -8.09
CA ASN A 58 -13.23 -18.41 -8.04
C ASN A 58 -12.02 -18.21 -7.13
N ASN A 59 -11.86 -17.02 -6.53
CA ASN A 59 -10.76 -16.78 -5.60
C ASN A 59 -11.12 -17.37 -4.23
N LEU A 60 -10.25 -18.23 -3.72
CA LEU A 60 -10.32 -18.85 -2.39
C LEU A 60 -9.64 -17.95 -1.35
N ALA A 61 -8.49 -17.39 -1.72
CA ALA A 61 -7.70 -16.52 -0.86
C ALA A 61 -6.91 -15.51 -1.71
N PHE A 62 -6.24 -14.58 -1.03
CA PHE A 62 -5.25 -13.69 -1.61
C PHE A 62 -3.91 -13.85 -0.89
N HIS A 63 -2.85 -14.01 -1.66
CA HIS A 63 -1.49 -14.08 -1.18
C HIS A 63 -0.81 -12.72 -1.38
N LEU A 64 -0.66 -11.99 -0.28
CA LEU A 64 0.08 -10.73 -0.18
C LEU A 64 1.51 -11.02 0.27
N ILE A 65 2.48 -10.47 -0.45
CA ILE A 65 3.90 -10.55 -0.15
C ILE A 65 4.41 -9.14 0.11
N GLN A 66 5.14 -8.93 1.20
CA GLN A 66 5.84 -7.68 1.52
C GLN A 66 7.33 -7.98 1.65
N SER A 67 8.15 -7.53 0.71
CA SER A 67 9.59 -7.77 0.70
C SER A 67 10.34 -6.51 1.13
N PHE A 68 11.31 -6.63 2.03
CA PHE A 68 12.15 -5.53 2.49
C PHE A 68 13.51 -5.52 1.77
N ALA A 69 14.24 -4.40 1.80
CA ALA A 69 15.60 -4.43 1.23
C ALA A 69 16.54 -5.30 2.09
N PRO A 70 17.52 -5.97 1.47
CA PRO A 70 18.54 -6.71 2.21
C PRO A 70 19.22 -5.84 3.28
N GLY A 71 19.31 -6.34 4.51
CA GLY A 71 19.97 -5.66 5.63
C GLY A 71 19.24 -4.43 6.20
N GLU A 72 18.06 -4.10 5.70
CA GLU A 72 17.32 -2.90 6.12
C GLU A 72 16.50 -3.11 7.41
N VAL A 73 16.05 -4.33 7.65
CA VAL A 73 15.16 -4.68 8.75
C VAL A 73 15.55 -6.03 9.33
N ASP A 74 15.39 -6.20 10.64
CA ASP A 74 15.48 -7.51 11.29
C ASP A 74 14.16 -8.29 11.16
N TYR A 75 14.18 -9.58 11.51
CA TYR A 75 13.01 -10.46 11.32
C TYR A 75 11.87 -10.12 12.27
N GLN A 76 12.14 -9.66 13.49
CA GLN A 76 11.11 -9.33 14.49
C GLN A 76 10.32 -8.10 14.06
N LYS A 77 11.03 -7.06 13.63
CA LYS A 77 10.46 -5.83 13.12
C LYS A 77 9.72 -6.05 11.81
N ALA A 78 10.27 -6.86 10.91
CA ALA A 78 9.59 -7.25 9.68
C ALA A 78 8.28 -7.99 9.98
N TYR A 79 8.30 -8.94 10.90
CA TYR A 79 7.13 -9.70 11.34
C TYR A 79 6.05 -8.78 11.92
N GLU A 80 6.42 -7.86 12.83
CA GLU A 80 5.49 -6.90 13.42
C GLU A 80 4.86 -5.96 12.38
N ILE A 81 5.66 -5.44 11.46
CA ILE A 81 5.16 -4.64 10.33
C ILE A 81 4.20 -5.47 9.45
N GLY A 82 4.51 -6.75 9.25
CA GLY A 82 3.67 -7.68 8.50
C GLY A 82 2.31 -7.90 9.16
N ARG A 83 2.29 -8.04 10.50
CA ARG A 83 1.06 -8.16 11.29
C ARG A 83 0.20 -6.91 11.18
N GLN A 84 0.80 -5.74 11.39
CA GLN A 84 0.11 -4.46 11.24
C GLN A 84 -0.45 -4.26 9.83
N LEU A 85 0.29 -4.69 8.80
CA LEU A 85 -0.19 -4.66 7.43
C LEU A 85 -1.36 -5.63 7.21
N ALA A 86 -1.27 -6.86 7.73
CA ALA A 86 -2.34 -7.86 7.64
C ALA A 86 -3.63 -7.35 8.30
N ASP A 87 -3.54 -6.82 9.52
CA ASP A 87 -4.67 -6.25 10.26
C ASP A 87 -5.29 -5.07 9.52
N ALA A 88 -4.47 -4.15 9.00
CA ALA A 88 -4.97 -2.99 8.24
C ALA A 88 -5.66 -3.38 6.93
N VAL A 89 -5.16 -4.41 6.24
CA VAL A 89 -5.70 -4.86 4.95
C VAL A 89 -6.98 -5.68 5.13
N THR A 90 -7.01 -6.54 6.15
CA THR A 90 -8.14 -7.44 6.44
C THR A 90 -9.20 -6.81 7.34
N LYS A 91 -8.85 -5.74 8.06
CA LYS A 91 -9.72 -4.98 8.97
C LYS A 91 -10.35 -5.84 10.07
N GLY A 92 -9.71 -6.95 10.44
CA GLY A 92 -10.28 -7.92 11.37
C GLY A 92 -11.51 -8.67 10.85
N GLN A 93 -11.72 -8.69 9.53
CA GLN A 93 -12.92 -9.25 8.89
C GLN A 93 -12.65 -10.46 7.98
N HIS A 94 -11.38 -10.80 7.77
CA HIS A 94 -10.93 -11.92 6.97
C HIS A 94 -9.94 -12.74 7.78
N GLU A 95 -10.06 -14.07 7.74
CA GLU A 95 -9.03 -14.92 8.33
C GLU A 95 -7.73 -14.74 7.56
N TYR A 96 -6.59 -14.78 8.26
CA TYR A 96 -5.29 -14.75 7.61
C TYR A 96 -4.26 -15.62 8.31
N VAL A 97 -3.26 -16.06 7.56
CA VAL A 97 -2.00 -16.62 8.05
C VAL A 97 -0.86 -15.71 7.57
N LEU A 98 -0.05 -15.24 8.51
CA LEU A 98 1.15 -14.44 8.31
C LEU A 98 2.38 -15.31 8.62
N THR A 99 3.36 -15.29 7.73
CA THR A 99 4.68 -15.87 7.95
C THR A 99 5.77 -14.89 7.53
N THR A 100 6.91 -14.89 8.23
CA THR A 100 8.10 -14.13 7.82
C THR A 100 9.18 -15.10 7.36
N HIS A 101 9.62 -14.93 6.11
CA HIS A 101 10.65 -15.75 5.47
C HIS A 101 12.01 -15.05 5.57
N ILE A 102 13.01 -15.78 6.05
CA ILE A 102 14.40 -15.31 6.25
C ILE A 102 15.42 -16.03 5.35
N ASP A 103 14.97 -16.91 4.46
CA ASP A 103 15.77 -17.86 3.67
C ASP A 103 16.44 -17.25 2.40
N LYS A 104 15.97 -16.10 1.90
CA LYS A 104 16.32 -15.61 0.54
C LYS A 104 17.29 -14.43 0.47
N GLY A 105 18.19 -14.28 1.44
CA GLY A 105 19.12 -13.15 1.50
C GLY A 105 18.44 -11.78 1.68
N HIS A 106 17.12 -11.77 1.87
CA HIS A 106 16.30 -10.63 2.28
C HIS A 106 15.06 -11.14 2.99
N ILE A 107 14.59 -10.35 3.96
CA ILE A 107 13.42 -10.68 4.76
C ILE A 107 12.16 -10.28 4.01
N HIS A 108 11.15 -11.15 4.05
CA HIS A 108 9.87 -10.88 3.42
C HIS A 108 8.71 -11.57 4.14
N ASN A 109 7.58 -10.87 4.23
CA ASN A 109 6.37 -11.40 4.81
C ASN A 109 5.48 -12.02 3.73
N HIS A 110 4.82 -13.11 4.10
CA HIS A 110 3.79 -13.79 3.33
C HIS A 110 2.50 -13.77 4.15
N ILE A 111 1.47 -13.13 3.63
CA ILE A 111 0.13 -13.05 4.24
C ILE A 111 -0.85 -13.71 3.28
N ILE A 112 -1.45 -14.82 3.67
CA ILE A 112 -2.54 -15.45 2.94
C ILE A 112 -3.83 -15.20 3.71
N PHE A 113 -4.78 -14.48 3.12
CA PHE A 113 -6.07 -14.19 3.75
C PHE A 113 -7.25 -14.67 2.93
N CYS A 114 -8.31 -15.10 3.62
CA CYS A 114 -9.52 -15.65 3.03
C CYS A 114 -10.18 -14.63 2.09
N ALA A 115 -10.62 -15.06 0.92
CA ALA A 115 -11.23 -14.16 -0.06
C ALA A 115 -12.64 -13.70 0.36
N VAL A 116 -13.23 -14.27 1.41
CA VAL A 116 -14.59 -13.97 1.90
C VAL A 116 -14.51 -13.40 3.31
N ASN A 117 -15.30 -12.36 3.54
CA ASN A 117 -15.47 -11.74 4.85
C ASN A 117 -16.29 -12.67 5.75
N PHE A 118 -15.79 -13.03 6.93
CA PHE A 118 -16.47 -14.01 7.79
C PHE A 118 -17.65 -13.43 8.59
N VAL A 119 -17.90 -12.13 8.52
CA VAL A 119 -19.04 -11.44 9.14
C VAL A 119 -20.20 -11.29 8.15
N ASN A 120 -19.95 -10.65 7.00
CA ASN A 120 -21.00 -10.30 6.03
C ASN A 120 -21.00 -11.19 4.77
N HIS A 121 -20.02 -12.09 4.66
CA HIS A 121 -19.89 -13.07 3.58
C HIS A 121 -19.75 -12.51 2.16
N HIS A 122 -19.39 -11.23 2.02
CA HIS A 122 -18.98 -10.65 0.74
C HIS A 122 -17.52 -10.98 0.40
N LYS A 123 -17.19 -11.00 -0.88
CA LYS A 123 -15.81 -11.23 -1.33
C LYS A 123 -14.95 -9.97 -1.24
N TYR A 124 -13.66 -10.15 -0.95
CA TYR A 124 -12.67 -9.09 -1.00
C TYR A 124 -12.55 -8.50 -2.41
N VAL A 125 -12.64 -7.18 -2.50
CA VAL A 125 -12.54 -6.45 -3.76
C VAL A 125 -11.06 -6.21 -4.10
N SER A 126 -10.54 -6.99 -5.05
CA SER A 126 -9.16 -6.84 -5.53
C SER A 126 -9.13 -6.04 -6.83
N ASN A 127 -8.75 -4.76 -6.75
CA ASN A 127 -8.57 -3.88 -7.91
C ASN A 127 -7.36 -2.95 -7.72
N LYS A 128 -7.09 -2.09 -8.71
CA LYS A 128 -5.95 -1.15 -8.63
C LYS A 128 -6.03 -0.24 -7.41
N ARG A 129 -7.22 0.28 -7.08
CA ARG A 129 -7.42 1.19 -5.93
C ARG A 129 -7.08 0.48 -4.62
N THR A 130 -7.59 -0.73 -4.41
CA THR A 130 -7.31 -1.50 -3.18
C THR A 130 -5.85 -1.88 -3.09
N TYR A 131 -5.21 -2.26 -4.20
CA TYR A 131 -3.77 -2.52 -4.24
C TYR A 131 -2.92 -1.29 -3.89
N TYR A 132 -3.23 -0.10 -4.43
CA TYR A 132 -2.54 1.12 -4.03
C TYR A 132 -2.79 1.47 -2.56
N GLY A 133 -3.96 1.14 -2.01
CA GLY A 133 -4.22 1.22 -0.57
C GLY A 133 -3.26 0.36 0.26
N ILE A 134 -3.07 -0.91 -0.12
CA ILE A 134 -2.10 -1.82 0.51
C ILE A 134 -0.69 -1.24 0.45
N ARG A 135 -0.28 -0.76 -0.73
CA ARG A 135 1.05 -0.18 -0.93
C ARG A 135 1.26 1.05 -0.05
N ASN A 136 0.31 1.98 -0.04
CA ASN A 136 0.39 3.19 0.77
C ASN A 136 0.46 2.86 2.27
N MET A 137 -0.30 1.84 2.71
CA MET A 137 -0.22 1.37 4.09
C MET A 137 1.14 0.77 4.40
N SER A 138 1.68 -0.08 3.52
CA SER A 138 3.02 -0.63 3.67
C SER A 138 4.10 0.46 3.71
N ASP A 139 4.03 1.45 2.82
CA ASP A 139 4.93 2.60 2.81
C ASP A 139 4.78 3.45 4.09
N LYS A 140 3.55 3.65 4.60
CA LYS A 140 3.32 4.32 5.89
C LYS A 140 4.00 3.56 7.03
N LEU A 141 3.73 2.27 7.17
CA LEU A 141 4.33 1.43 8.22
C LEU A 141 5.86 1.40 8.15
N CYS A 142 6.42 1.35 6.93
CA CYS A 142 7.86 1.43 6.75
C CYS A 142 8.41 2.78 7.24
N ARG A 143 7.78 3.91 6.86
CA ARG A 143 8.19 5.25 7.30
C ARG A 143 8.12 5.42 8.81
N ASP A 144 7.02 4.96 9.42
CA ASP A 144 6.79 5.05 10.87
C ASP A 144 7.84 4.23 11.65
N ASN A 145 8.47 3.24 11.00
CA ASN A 145 9.54 2.42 11.55
C ASN A 145 10.95 2.82 11.06
N GLY A 146 11.11 3.99 10.42
CA GLY A 146 12.41 4.48 9.96
C GLY A 146 12.99 3.76 8.74
N LEU A 147 12.20 2.94 8.03
CA LEU A 147 12.61 2.21 6.84
C LEU A 147 12.43 3.05 5.57
N SER A 148 13.20 2.73 4.53
CA SER A 148 13.09 3.43 3.25
C SER A 148 11.80 3.06 2.52
N VAL A 149 11.19 4.07 1.89
CA VAL A 149 9.92 3.96 1.17
C VAL A 149 10.10 4.29 -0.30
N VAL A 150 9.27 3.71 -1.16
CA VAL A 150 9.34 3.99 -2.60
C VAL A 150 8.69 5.33 -2.88
N VAL A 151 9.49 6.39 -3.02
CA VAL A 151 9.00 7.71 -3.45
C VAL A 151 8.73 7.68 -4.97
N PRO A 152 7.48 7.85 -5.42
CA PRO A 152 7.19 7.88 -6.85
C PRO A 152 7.80 9.15 -7.46
N GLY A 153 8.83 9.00 -8.30
CA GLY A 153 9.33 10.13 -9.10
C GLY A 153 8.27 10.57 -10.11
N LYS A 154 8.08 11.89 -10.29
CA LYS A 154 7.21 12.45 -11.34
C LYS A 154 7.63 11.85 -12.69
N GLY A 155 6.69 11.20 -13.38
CA GLY A 155 6.93 10.59 -14.70
C GLY A 155 7.64 9.23 -14.68
N SER A 156 7.95 8.65 -13.51
CA SER A 156 8.50 7.30 -13.44
C SER A 156 7.43 6.26 -13.82
N LYS A 157 7.64 5.56 -14.93
CA LYS A 157 6.89 4.35 -15.26
C LYS A 157 7.59 3.16 -14.62
N GLY A 158 6.82 2.19 -14.12
CA GLY A 158 7.39 0.92 -13.64
C GLY A 158 8.21 0.26 -14.76
N LYS A 159 9.45 -0.13 -14.45
CA LYS A 159 10.31 -0.86 -15.38
C LYS A 159 9.83 -2.30 -15.50
N SER A 160 9.84 -2.85 -16.70
CA SER A 160 9.66 -4.31 -16.86
C SER A 160 10.87 -5.04 -16.29
N TYR A 161 10.71 -6.31 -15.87
CA TYR A 161 11.83 -7.09 -15.33
C TYR A 161 12.99 -7.21 -16.33
N ALA A 162 12.69 -7.39 -17.62
CA ALA A 162 13.70 -7.41 -18.68
C ALA A 162 14.45 -6.08 -18.80
N GLU A 163 13.74 -4.95 -18.69
CA GLU A 163 14.33 -3.61 -18.72
C GLU A 163 15.24 -3.35 -17.50
N TYR A 164 14.79 -3.78 -16.31
CA TYR A 164 15.61 -3.70 -15.09
C TYR A 164 16.88 -4.55 -15.19
N GLN A 165 16.79 -5.81 -15.66
CA GLN A 165 17.95 -6.68 -15.81
C GLN A 165 18.93 -6.17 -16.86
N ALA A 166 18.41 -5.66 -17.99
CA ALA A 166 19.26 -5.07 -19.02
C ALA A 166 19.99 -3.83 -18.50
N GLU A 167 19.36 -3.02 -17.65
CA GLU A 167 20.00 -1.85 -17.06
C GLU A 167 21.05 -2.25 -16.00
N LYS A 168 20.74 -3.22 -15.13
CA LYS A 168 21.66 -3.74 -14.12
C LYS A 168 22.92 -4.38 -14.73
N THR A 169 22.78 -5.03 -15.88
CA THR A 169 23.89 -5.66 -16.61
C THR A 169 24.56 -4.73 -17.63
N GLY A 170 24.11 -3.46 -17.74
CA GLY A 170 24.65 -2.50 -18.72
C GLY A 170 24.30 -2.80 -20.18
N THR A 171 23.43 -3.78 -20.44
CA THR A 171 22.99 -4.18 -21.79
C THR A 171 21.79 -3.39 -22.31
N SER A 172 21.21 -2.49 -21.50
CA SER A 172 20.07 -1.67 -21.89
C SER A 172 20.42 -0.65 -22.97
N TRP A 173 19.95 -0.91 -24.20
CA TRP A 173 20.07 0.04 -25.32
C TRP A 173 19.47 1.41 -25.02
N LYS A 174 18.35 1.45 -24.30
CA LYS A 174 17.74 2.70 -23.83
C LYS A 174 18.65 3.42 -22.83
N GLY A 175 19.27 2.69 -21.90
CA GLY A 175 20.21 3.24 -20.93
C GLY A 175 21.44 3.84 -21.61
N LYS A 176 22.06 3.11 -22.54
CA LYS A 176 23.19 3.58 -23.34
C LYS A 176 22.86 4.85 -24.11
N LEU A 177 21.70 4.90 -24.76
CA LEU A 177 21.25 6.09 -25.49
C LEU A 177 20.98 7.29 -24.57
N LYS A 178 20.42 7.09 -23.37
CA LYS A 178 20.26 8.16 -22.37
C LYS A 178 21.60 8.77 -21.97
N ILE A 179 22.57 7.91 -21.64
CA ILE A 179 23.93 8.35 -21.26
C ILE A 179 24.56 9.12 -22.41
N ALA A 180 24.50 8.61 -23.65
CA ALA A 180 25.04 9.31 -24.81
C ALA A 180 24.39 10.68 -25.01
N VAL A 181 23.06 10.77 -24.91
CA VAL A 181 22.32 12.04 -25.00
C VAL A 181 22.74 13.00 -23.89
N ASP A 182 22.81 12.54 -22.64
CA ASP A 182 23.14 13.38 -21.48
C ASP A 182 24.60 13.87 -21.51
N VAL A 183 25.53 13.06 -22.02
CA VAL A 183 26.95 13.44 -22.23
C VAL A 183 27.10 14.48 -23.34
N LEU A 184 26.28 14.39 -24.39
CA LEU A 184 26.37 15.27 -25.56
C LEU A 184 25.59 16.58 -25.41
N ILE A 185 24.50 16.61 -24.63
CA ILE A 185 23.70 17.84 -24.39
C ILE A 185 24.57 19.04 -23.97
N PRO A 186 25.55 18.91 -23.06
CA PRO A 186 26.44 20.02 -22.69
C PRO A 186 27.32 20.52 -23.84
N GLN A 187 27.48 19.79 -24.94
CA GLN A 187 28.46 20.08 -26.00
C GLN A 187 27.81 20.66 -27.27
N VAL A 188 26.49 20.79 -27.31
CA VAL A 188 25.74 21.15 -28.52
C VAL A 188 24.91 22.42 -28.34
N SER A 189 24.72 23.15 -29.43
CA SER A 189 24.00 24.42 -29.47
C SER A 189 22.58 24.32 -30.04
N SER A 190 22.23 23.19 -30.63
CA SER A 190 20.89 22.90 -31.15
C SER A 190 20.61 21.40 -31.10
N PHE A 191 19.33 21.03 -31.27
CA PHE A 191 18.93 19.63 -31.34
C PHE A 191 19.49 18.92 -32.56
N GLU A 192 19.59 19.61 -33.69
CA GLU A 192 20.18 19.09 -34.93
C GLU A 192 21.66 18.77 -34.73
N LYS A 193 22.39 19.60 -33.96
CA LYS A 193 23.78 19.33 -33.58
C LYS A 193 23.92 18.14 -32.63
N LEU A 194 22.94 17.90 -31.76
CA LEU A 194 22.89 16.67 -30.95
C LEU A 194 22.79 15.43 -31.84
N LEU A 195 21.92 15.44 -32.85
CA LEU A 195 21.74 14.31 -33.76
C LEU A 195 23.01 14.05 -34.59
N GLN A 196 23.66 15.11 -35.08
CA GLN A 196 24.95 14.99 -35.77
C GLN A 196 26.03 14.36 -34.87
N ARG A 197 26.10 14.76 -33.60
CA ARG A 197 27.05 14.19 -32.64
C ARG A 197 26.73 12.74 -32.31
N LEU A 198 25.46 12.37 -32.21
CA LEU A 198 25.04 10.99 -32.04
C LEU A 198 25.44 10.12 -33.24
N GLN A 199 25.26 10.62 -34.47
CA GLN A 199 25.74 9.94 -35.68
C GLN A 199 27.26 9.75 -35.69
N ALA A 200 28.01 10.72 -35.18
CA ALA A 200 29.46 10.64 -35.06
C ALA A 200 29.96 9.63 -34.00
N VAL A 201 29.06 9.15 -33.12
CA VAL A 201 29.33 8.04 -32.18
C VAL A 201 28.54 6.79 -32.58
N ASP A 202 28.40 6.59 -33.89
CA ASP A 202 27.83 5.40 -34.55
C ASP A 202 26.34 5.11 -34.28
N TYR A 203 25.55 6.11 -33.84
CA TYR A 203 24.10 5.94 -33.80
C TYR A 203 23.45 6.24 -35.14
N GLU A 204 22.66 5.29 -35.65
CA GLU A 204 21.79 5.55 -36.78
C GLU A 204 20.55 6.34 -36.35
N ILE A 205 20.30 7.46 -37.04
CA ILE A 205 19.18 8.35 -36.75
C ILE A 205 18.14 8.25 -37.87
N LYS A 206 16.90 7.94 -37.48
CA LYS A 206 15.75 7.97 -38.37
C LYS A 206 14.86 9.17 -38.01
N PRO A 207 14.84 10.23 -38.83
CA PRO A 207 13.91 11.34 -38.66
C PRO A 207 12.48 10.90 -39.03
N GLY A 208 11.49 11.43 -38.33
CA GLY A 208 10.07 11.14 -38.51
C GLY A 208 9.25 11.89 -37.47
N LYS A 209 7.96 11.56 -37.28
CA LYS A 209 7.10 12.21 -36.25
C LYS A 209 7.71 12.16 -34.84
N TYR A 210 8.51 11.15 -34.55
CA TYR A 210 9.37 11.08 -33.37
C TYR A 210 10.75 10.59 -33.80
N VAL A 211 11.80 11.35 -33.48
CA VAL A 211 13.18 10.94 -33.78
C VAL A 211 13.50 9.61 -33.10
N SER A 212 14.06 8.69 -33.87
CA SER A 212 14.44 7.36 -33.42
C SER A 212 15.92 7.12 -33.65
N CYS A 213 16.60 6.54 -32.65
CA CYS A 213 18.03 6.25 -32.70
C CYS A 213 18.25 4.73 -32.56
N ARG A 214 19.28 4.21 -33.21
CA ARG A 214 19.68 2.80 -33.13
C ARG A 214 21.19 2.72 -32.90
N ALA A 215 21.60 2.05 -31.84
CA ALA A 215 23.01 1.81 -31.56
C ALA A 215 23.57 0.67 -32.44
N PRO A 216 24.89 0.59 -32.64
CA PRO A 216 25.52 -0.53 -33.34
C PRO A 216 25.15 -1.87 -32.68
N GLY A 217 24.67 -2.83 -33.47
CA GLY A 217 24.23 -4.15 -32.98
C GLY A 217 22.81 -4.20 -32.38
N GLN A 218 22.08 -3.08 -32.37
CA GLN A 218 20.67 -3.06 -31.97
C GLN A 218 19.75 -3.39 -33.16
N GLU A 219 18.88 -4.39 -33.04
CA GLU A 219 17.98 -4.77 -34.14
C GLU A 219 16.93 -3.70 -34.47
N ARG A 220 16.30 -3.10 -33.44
CA ARG A 220 15.16 -2.17 -33.60
C ARG A 220 15.49 -0.76 -33.14
N PHE A 221 14.97 0.23 -33.85
CA PHE A 221 15.09 1.65 -33.49
C PHE A 221 14.39 1.98 -32.16
N THR A 222 15.00 2.83 -31.35
CA THR A 222 14.44 3.37 -30.11
C THR A 222 14.01 4.82 -30.29
N ARG A 223 12.72 5.12 -30.07
CA ARG A 223 12.19 6.49 -30.13
C ARG A 223 12.64 7.29 -28.91
N LEU A 224 13.13 8.52 -29.10
CA LEU A 224 13.56 9.39 -27.99
C LEU A 224 12.46 9.59 -26.93
N LYS A 225 11.21 9.80 -27.35
CA LYS A 225 10.05 9.95 -26.43
C LYS A 225 9.85 8.75 -25.48
N THR A 226 10.33 7.56 -25.85
CA THR A 226 10.15 6.35 -25.04
C THR A 226 11.22 6.19 -23.95
N LEU A 227 12.23 7.05 -23.94
CA LEU A 227 13.27 7.08 -22.92
C LEU A 227 12.76 7.74 -21.63
N GLY A 228 11.83 8.69 -21.72
CA GLY A 228 11.25 9.38 -20.56
C GLY A 228 10.77 10.78 -20.94
N ALA A 229 10.12 11.45 -19.99
CA ALA A 229 9.64 12.82 -20.17
C ALA A 229 10.79 13.79 -20.47
N ASP A 230 11.97 13.58 -19.87
CA ASP A 230 13.14 14.46 -20.03
C ASP A 230 13.91 14.27 -21.35
N TYR A 231 13.46 13.33 -22.19
CA TYR A 231 14.09 12.96 -23.45
C TYR A 231 13.14 13.10 -24.65
N THR A 232 12.01 13.79 -24.50
CA THR A 232 11.25 14.21 -25.68
C THR A 232 12.04 15.27 -26.45
N GLU A 233 11.71 15.46 -27.73
CA GLU A 233 12.39 16.46 -28.54
C GLU A 233 12.23 17.87 -27.93
N GLU A 234 11.04 18.18 -27.43
CA GLU A 234 10.73 19.45 -26.75
C GLU A 234 11.57 19.61 -25.48
N ALA A 235 11.63 18.58 -24.63
CA ALA A 235 12.41 18.60 -23.39
C ALA A 235 13.92 18.72 -23.67
N ILE A 236 14.45 18.06 -24.69
CA ILE A 236 15.87 18.16 -25.08
C ILE A 236 16.15 19.56 -25.65
N ARG A 237 15.27 20.09 -26.51
CA ARG A 237 15.38 21.47 -27.03
C ARG A 237 15.37 22.47 -25.88
N GLU A 238 14.49 22.30 -24.90
CA GLU A 238 14.43 23.12 -23.69
C GLU A 238 15.70 22.97 -22.85
N ARG A 239 16.25 21.77 -22.65
CA ARG A 239 17.52 21.56 -21.92
C ARG A 239 18.70 22.24 -22.60
N ILE A 240 18.79 22.20 -23.93
CA ILE A 240 19.82 22.90 -24.72
C ILE A 240 19.63 24.42 -24.65
N ALA A 241 18.38 24.91 -24.77
CA ALA A 241 18.06 26.33 -24.65
C ALA A 241 18.26 26.88 -23.23
N SER A 242 17.95 26.08 -22.21
CA SER A 242 18.16 26.41 -20.80
C SER A 242 19.64 26.58 -20.45
N LYS A 243 20.55 25.99 -21.25
CA LYS A 243 21.99 26.27 -21.16
C LYS A 243 22.31 27.70 -21.60
N ARG A 244 21.64 28.22 -22.63
CA ARG A 244 21.80 29.61 -23.09
C ARG A 244 21.26 30.63 -22.10
N THR A 245 20.20 30.30 -21.36
CA THR A 245 19.64 31.16 -20.31
C THR A 245 20.30 30.99 -18.93
N ARG A 246 21.24 30.03 -18.78
CA ARG A 246 22.02 29.79 -17.55
C ARG A 246 23.32 30.62 -17.46
N ALA A 247 23.50 31.64 -18.30
CA ALA A 247 24.37 32.75 -17.93
C ALA A 247 23.62 33.59 -16.86
N ALA A 248 23.97 33.37 -15.59
CA ALA A 248 23.51 34.11 -14.41
C ALA A 248 21.99 34.14 -14.14
N LYS A 249 21.43 33.03 -13.63
CA LYS A 249 20.36 33.14 -12.63
C LYS A 249 20.74 32.31 -11.42
N ALA A 250 20.93 33.00 -10.29
CA ALA A 250 21.12 32.41 -8.97
C ALA A 250 20.04 31.34 -8.71
N PRO A 251 20.36 30.27 -7.97
CA PRO A 251 19.38 29.23 -7.65
C PRO A 251 18.16 29.88 -6.99
N LYS A 252 16.97 29.66 -7.57
CA LYS A 252 15.71 30.00 -6.89
C LYS A 252 15.68 29.17 -5.61
N ALA A 253 15.82 29.84 -4.47
CA ALA A 253 15.57 29.22 -3.18
C ALA A 253 14.20 28.55 -3.24
N GLU A 254 14.13 27.26 -2.88
CA GLU A 254 12.87 26.59 -2.60
C GLU A 254 12.15 27.44 -1.54
N ARG A 255 11.05 28.07 -1.93
CA ARG A 255 10.20 28.82 -0.99
C ARG A 255 9.51 27.81 -0.07
N ARG A 256 10.11 27.53 1.08
CA ARG A 256 9.60 26.61 2.12
C ARG A 256 8.56 27.27 3.06
N GLY A 257 7.80 28.26 2.59
CA GLY A 257 6.82 28.99 3.40
C GLY A 257 5.39 28.85 2.88
N VAL A 258 4.43 28.79 3.79
CA VAL A 258 3.00 28.95 3.48
C VAL A 258 2.76 30.43 3.16
N ASN A 259 2.76 30.80 1.88
CA ASN A 259 2.47 32.17 1.46
C ASN A 259 0.96 32.34 1.22
N LEU A 260 0.28 32.95 2.20
CA LEU A 260 -1.12 33.36 2.08
C LEU A 260 -1.29 34.60 1.17
N LEU A 261 -0.22 35.37 0.98
CA LEU A 261 -0.21 36.60 0.17
C LEU A 261 0.81 36.50 -0.97
N ILE A 262 0.50 37.14 -2.10
CA ILE A 262 1.42 37.26 -3.23
C ILE A 262 2.39 38.39 -2.94
N ASP A 263 3.68 38.09 -2.91
CA ASP A 263 4.75 39.08 -2.83
C ASP A 263 4.77 39.92 -4.12
N ILE A 264 4.26 41.15 -4.02
CA ILE A 264 4.14 42.10 -5.13
C ILE A 264 5.52 42.57 -5.60
N GLU A 265 6.44 42.82 -4.65
CA GLU A 265 7.79 43.35 -4.94
C GLU A 265 8.61 42.37 -5.76
N ASN A 266 8.49 41.06 -5.48
CA ASN A 266 9.20 40.02 -6.21
C ASN A 266 8.36 39.36 -7.33
N SER A 267 7.18 39.92 -7.66
CA SER A 267 6.33 39.43 -8.74
C SER A 267 6.64 40.14 -10.06
N ILE A 268 7.39 39.48 -10.93
CA ILE A 268 7.71 39.96 -12.29
C ILE A 268 6.44 40.37 -13.05
N LYS A 269 5.34 39.64 -12.88
CA LYS A 269 4.05 39.97 -13.51
C LYS A 269 3.41 41.22 -12.93
N ALA A 270 3.54 41.47 -11.64
CA ALA A 270 3.04 42.69 -11.00
C ALA A 270 3.86 43.92 -11.43
N GLN A 271 5.17 43.77 -11.59
CA GLN A 271 6.05 44.83 -12.09
C GLN A 271 5.77 45.20 -13.56
N GLN A 272 5.36 44.23 -14.39
CA GLN A 272 5.16 44.42 -15.83
C GLN A 272 3.74 44.81 -16.24
N SER A 273 2.73 44.63 -15.37
CA SER A 273 1.33 44.89 -15.70
C SER A 273 0.60 45.59 -14.55
N ARG A 274 0.25 46.85 -14.79
CA ARG A 274 -0.47 47.70 -13.85
C ARG A 274 -1.86 47.15 -13.48
N GLY A 275 -2.54 46.51 -14.43
CA GLY A 275 -3.83 45.85 -14.18
C GLY A 275 -3.69 44.60 -13.29
N TYR A 276 -2.62 43.82 -13.48
CA TYR A 276 -2.33 42.67 -12.62
C TYR A 276 -1.88 43.10 -11.23
N GLU A 277 -1.06 44.15 -11.12
CA GLU A 277 -0.66 44.75 -9.84
C GLU A 277 -1.89 45.18 -9.01
N GLN A 278 -2.84 45.89 -9.65
CA GLN A 278 -4.09 46.31 -9.02
C GLN A 278 -4.91 45.10 -8.53
N TRP A 279 -4.99 44.04 -9.35
CA TRP A 279 -5.68 42.81 -8.98
C TRP A 279 -5.00 42.12 -7.80
N VAL A 280 -3.67 42.02 -7.78
CA VAL A 280 -2.92 41.39 -6.67
C VAL A 280 -3.12 42.18 -5.38
N LYS A 281 -3.14 43.52 -5.43
CA LYS A 281 -3.44 44.37 -4.26
C LYS A 281 -4.82 44.03 -3.68
N ILE A 282 -5.87 44.01 -4.53
CA ILE A 282 -7.23 43.66 -4.11
C ILE A 282 -7.30 42.21 -3.59
N HIS A 283 -6.61 41.27 -4.25
CA HIS A 283 -6.57 39.87 -3.87
C HIS A 283 -5.93 39.70 -2.48
N ASN A 284 -4.75 40.27 -2.28
CA ASN A 284 -4.03 40.22 -1.01
C ASN A 284 -4.85 40.85 0.13
N LEU A 285 -5.51 41.99 -0.11
CA LEU A 285 -6.42 42.61 0.85
C LEU A 285 -7.58 41.67 1.24
N LYS A 286 -8.20 41.02 0.25
CA LYS A 286 -9.27 40.03 0.51
C LYS A 286 -8.74 38.82 1.29
N GLN A 287 -7.54 38.33 0.98
CA GLN A 287 -6.93 37.20 1.69
C GLN A 287 -6.53 37.58 3.12
N ALA A 288 -5.97 38.79 3.32
CA ALA A 288 -5.64 39.31 4.64
C ALA A 288 -6.91 39.48 5.49
N ALA A 289 -7.98 40.05 4.94
CA ALA A 289 -9.25 40.17 5.63
C ALA A 289 -9.85 38.80 6.01
N LYS A 290 -9.82 37.82 5.11
CA LYS A 290 -10.24 36.44 5.42
C LYS A 290 -9.40 35.81 6.53
N THR A 291 -8.09 36.02 6.49
CA THR A 291 -7.16 35.49 7.50
C THR A 291 -7.45 36.13 8.86
N MET A 292 -7.60 37.45 8.90
CA MET A 292 -7.96 38.18 10.13
C MET A 292 -9.31 37.74 10.68
N ASN A 293 -10.34 37.61 9.83
CA ASN A 293 -11.65 37.11 10.26
C ASN A 293 -11.53 35.70 10.88
N PHE A 294 -10.79 34.79 10.23
CA PHE A 294 -10.57 33.44 10.75
C PHE A 294 -9.86 33.47 12.12
N LEU A 295 -8.80 34.28 12.25
CA LEU A 295 -8.05 34.42 13.51
C LEU A 295 -8.95 34.97 14.61
N THR A 296 -9.73 36.03 14.33
CA THR A 296 -10.67 36.62 15.29
C THR A 296 -11.79 35.66 15.67
N GLU A 297 -12.43 34.99 14.70
CA GLU A 297 -13.49 34.00 14.94
C GLU A 297 -12.99 32.82 15.80
N ASN A 298 -11.72 32.42 15.65
CA ASN A 298 -11.09 31.37 16.43
C ASN A 298 -10.35 31.86 17.68
N LYS A 299 -10.45 33.16 18.01
CA LYS A 299 -9.79 33.81 19.17
C LYS A 299 -8.27 33.61 19.20
N ILE A 300 -7.63 33.64 18.02
CA ILE A 300 -6.18 33.56 17.86
C ILE A 300 -5.67 35.00 17.71
N GLU A 301 -5.56 35.71 18.82
CA GLU A 301 -5.18 37.13 18.84
C GLU A 301 -3.68 37.30 19.09
N GLN A 302 -3.08 36.37 19.82
CA GLN A 302 -1.65 36.33 20.13
C GLN A 302 -1.00 35.03 19.66
N TYR A 303 0.33 35.07 19.53
CA TYR A 303 1.11 33.89 19.17
C TYR A 303 0.95 32.75 20.20
N ALA A 304 0.76 33.10 21.48
CA ALA A 304 0.46 32.12 22.53
C ALA A 304 -0.86 31.38 22.27
N ASP A 305 -1.91 32.06 21.82
CA ASP A 305 -3.20 31.45 21.48
C ASP A 305 -3.06 30.45 20.32
N LEU A 306 -2.19 30.77 19.35
CA LEU A 306 -1.89 29.86 18.24
C LEU A 306 -1.21 28.59 18.72
N LEU A 307 -0.22 28.69 19.63
CA LEU A 307 0.45 27.53 20.21
C LEU A 307 -0.54 26.67 20.99
N THR A 308 -1.37 27.28 21.83
CA THR A 308 -2.44 26.58 22.56
C THR A 308 -3.38 25.86 21.60
N ARG A 309 -3.80 26.50 20.51
CA ARG A 309 -4.68 25.87 19.51
C ARG A 309 -4.02 24.69 18.79
N ILE A 310 -2.71 24.76 18.54
CA ILE A 310 -1.93 23.65 17.98
C ILE A 310 -1.89 22.49 18.96
N GLU A 311 -1.61 22.74 20.25
CA GLU A 311 -1.57 21.72 21.30
C GLU A 311 -2.94 21.07 21.50
N GLU A 312 -4.02 21.86 21.55
CA GLU A 312 -5.39 21.36 21.61
C GLU A 312 -5.72 20.48 20.40
N SER A 313 -5.36 20.93 19.19
CA SER A 313 -5.60 20.17 17.97
C SER A 313 -4.79 18.87 17.93
N ALA A 314 -3.55 18.89 18.41
CA ALA A 314 -2.71 17.71 18.51
C ALA A 314 -3.29 16.70 19.51
N THR A 315 -3.69 17.18 20.69
CA THR A 315 -4.32 16.37 21.74
C THR A 315 -5.64 15.77 21.27
N ALA A 316 -6.50 16.57 20.62
CA ALA A 316 -7.76 16.08 20.07
C ALA A 316 -7.53 15.04 18.96
N SER A 317 -6.51 15.23 18.12
CA SER A 317 -6.14 14.26 17.09
C SER A 317 -5.62 12.95 17.70
N GLU A 318 -4.86 13.00 18.80
CA GLU A 318 -4.39 11.83 19.52
C GLU A 318 -5.55 11.05 20.15
N GLN A 319 -6.44 11.75 20.86
CA GLN A 319 -7.63 11.17 21.48
C GLN A 319 -8.58 10.53 20.45
N ALA A 320 -8.80 11.20 19.31
CA ALA A 320 -9.58 10.65 18.21
C ALA A 320 -8.91 9.40 17.62
N GLY A 321 -7.58 9.43 17.46
CA GLY A 321 -6.80 8.29 17.00
C GLY A 321 -6.90 7.08 17.93
N ASP A 322 -6.85 7.28 19.24
CA ASP A 322 -6.98 6.20 20.22
C ASP A 322 -8.41 5.64 20.30
N SER A 323 -9.41 6.52 20.24
CA SER A 323 -10.82 6.11 20.14
C SER A 323 -11.08 5.27 18.88
N LEU A 324 -10.48 5.65 17.75
CA LEU A 324 -10.56 4.89 16.50
C LEU A 324 -9.92 3.50 16.64
N LYS A 325 -8.71 3.41 17.22
CA LYS A 325 -8.05 2.11 17.47
C LYS A 325 -8.89 1.21 18.38
N GLU A 326 -9.50 1.78 19.42
CA GLU A 326 -10.35 1.02 20.33
C GLU A 326 -11.62 0.51 19.61
N ALA A 327 -12.27 1.35 18.82
CA ALA A 327 -13.43 0.95 18.03
C ALA A 327 -13.08 -0.14 17.00
N GLU A 328 -11.93 -0.02 16.32
CA GLU A 328 -11.43 -1.04 15.40
C GLU A 328 -11.15 -2.38 16.08
N LYS A 329 -10.54 -2.34 17.26
CA LYS A 329 -10.30 -3.54 18.07
C LYS A 329 -11.60 -4.20 18.47
N ARG A 330 -12.57 -3.43 19.00
CA ARG A 330 -13.90 -3.94 19.37
C ARG A 330 -14.63 -4.57 18.18
N LEU A 331 -14.57 -3.94 16.99
CA LEU A 331 -15.13 -4.52 15.77
C LEU A 331 -14.47 -5.85 15.42
N SER A 332 -13.14 -5.92 15.47
CA SER A 332 -12.40 -7.16 15.22
C SER A 332 -12.78 -8.27 16.21
N ASP A 333 -12.86 -7.96 17.50
CA ASP A 333 -13.24 -8.91 18.54
C ASP A 333 -14.70 -9.40 18.36
N MET A 334 -15.62 -8.50 18.04
CA MET A 334 -17.01 -8.85 17.72
C MET A 334 -17.12 -9.69 16.45
N ALA A 335 -16.32 -9.40 15.43
CA ALA A 335 -16.28 -10.17 14.19
C ALA A 335 -15.87 -11.63 14.48
N LEU A 336 -14.81 -11.82 15.28
CA LEU A 336 -14.38 -13.14 15.72
C LEU A 336 -15.46 -13.85 16.55
N LEU A 337 -16.13 -13.11 17.42
CA LEU A 337 -17.23 -13.64 18.21
C LEU A 337 -18.38 -14.15 17.32
N ILE A 338 -18.83 -13.33 16.37
CA ILE A 338 -19.86 -13.70 15.38
C ILE A 338 -19.46 -14.98 14.65
N LYS A 339 -18.23 -15.03 14.14
CA LYS A 339 -17.71 -16.21 13.43
C LYS A 339 -17.78 -17.46 14.30
N ASN A 340 -17.21 -17.40 15.51
CA ASN A 340 -17.04 -18.56 16.36
C ASN A 340 -18.37 -19.06 16.95
N VAL A 341 -19.26 -18.16 17.39
CA VAL A 341 -20.60 -18.56 17.87
C VAL A 341 -21.40 -19.20 16.74
N THR A 342 -21.39 -18.59 15.54
CA THR A 342 -22.12 -19.13 14.38
C THR A 342 -21.59 -20.51 13.99
N THR A 343 -20.26 -20.66 13.91
CA THR A 343 -19.61 -21.93 13.57
C THR A 343 -19.93 -23.01 14.62
N TYR A 344 -19.81 -22.67 15.91
CA TYR A 344 -20.11 -23.58 17.01
C TYR A 344 -21.56 -24.07 16.96
N GLN A 345 -22.53 -23.15 16.79
CA GLN A 345 -23.95 -23.50 16.72
C GLN A 345 -24.27 -24.39 15.51
N LYS A 346 -23.72 -24.08 14.33
CA LYS A 346 -23.96 -24.88 13.11
C LYS A 346 -23.33 -26.27 13.17
N THR A 347 -22.19 -26.42 13.83
CA THR A 347 -21.46 -27.70 13.95
C THR A 347 -21.88 -28.53 15.16
N LYS A 348 -22.59 -27.93 16.12
CA LYS A 348 -23.02 -28.59 17.37
C LYS A 348 -23.79 -29.91 17.14
N PRO A 349 -24.78 -30.02 16.24
CA PRO A 349 -25.50 -31.28 16.04
C PRO A 349 -24.59 -32.42 15.56
N LEU A 350 -23.66 -32.11 14.66
CA LEU A 350 -22.66 -33.06 14.17
C LEU A 350 -21.72 -33.51 15.31
N TYR A 351 -21.27 -32.57 16.13
CA TYR A 351 -20.38 -32.89 17.25
C TYR A 351 -21.09 -33.69 18.37
N GLU A 352 -22.37 -33.43 18.63
CA GLU A 352 -23.17 -34.24 19.54
C GLU A 352 -23.35 -35.68 19.04
N ALA A 353 -23.56 -35.86 17.73
CA ALA A 353 -23.59 -37.18 17.11
C ALA A 353 -22.23 -37.89 17.22
N TYR A 354 -21.12 -37.18 16.98
CA TYR A 354 -19.77 -37.70 17.21
C TYR A 354 -19.56 -38.19 18.65
N ARG A 355 -19.99 -37.41 19.65
CA ARG A 355 -19.86 -37.79 21.07
C ARG A 355 -20.64 -39.05 21.43
N LYS A 356 -21.77 -39.29 20.77
CA LYS A 356 -22.66 -40.45 20.96
C LYS A 356 -22.31 -41.63 20.06
N ALA A 357 -21.41 -41.46 19.09
CA ALA A 357 -21.05 -42.50 18.14
C ALA A 357 -20.38 -43.70 18.83
N ARG A 358 -20.83 -44.92 18.47
CA ARG A 358 -20.28 -46.17 19.01
C ARG A 358 -18.82 -46.39 18.61
N ASN A 359 -18.45 -46.01 17.38
CA ASN A 359 -17.08 -46.00 16.91
C ASN A 359 -16.66 -44.56 16.58
N LYS A 360 -15.99 -43.91 17.54
CA LYS A 360 -15.58 -42.50 17.44
C LYS A 360 -14.49 -42.29 16.39
N GLU A 361 -13.54 -43.20 16.25
CA GLU A 361 -12.44 -43.05 15.29
C GLU A 361 -12.96 -43.05 13.85
N LYS A 362 -13.84 -44.00 13.52
CA LYS A 362 -14.48 -44.06 12.20
C LYS A 362 -15.32 -42.80 11.93
N TYR A 363 -16.14 -42.38 12.90
CA TYR A 363 -16.94 -41.16 12.76
C TYR A 363 -16.06 -39.90 12.59
N ARG A 364 -14.92 -39.83 13.31
CA ARG A 364 -13.96 -38.74 13.17
C ARG A 364 -13.34 -38.71 11.79
N ALA A 365 -12.96 -39.86 11.23
CA ALA A 365 -12.41 -39.94 9.89
C ALA A 365 -13.44 -39.52 8.81
N GLU A 366 -14.72 -39.89 8.97
CA GLU A 366 -15.78 -39.55 8.01
C GLU A 366 -16.23 -38.07 8.09
N HIS A 367 -16.15 -37.47 9.28
CA HIS A 367 -16.63 -36.11 9.54
C HIS A 367 -15.54 -35.15 10.05
N GLU A 368 -14.29 -35.42 9.69
CA GLU A 368 -13.09 -34.77 10.23
C GLU A 368 -13.18 -33.24 10.21
N ARG A 369 -13.49 -32.66 9.04
CA ARG A 369 -13.60 -31.21 8.86
C ARG A 369 -14.63 -30.57 9.79
N GLY A 370 -15.82 -31.19 9.93
CA GLY A 370 -16.88 -30.67 10.79
C GLY A 370 -16.50 -30.70 12.27
N ILE A 371 -15.76 -31.72 12.68
CA ILE A 371 -15.24 -31.87 14.04
C ILE A 371 -14.14 -30.85 14.32
N ILE A 372 -13.19 -30.67 13.39
CA ILE A 372 -12.12 -29.66 13.50
C ILE A 372 -12.71 -28.26 13.65
N LEU A 373 -13.69 -27.89 12.81
CA LEU A 373 -14.38 -26.60 12.89
C LEU A 373 -15.07 -26.39 14.25
N HIS A 374 -15.71 -27.43 14.79
CA HIS A 374 -16.35 -27.37 16.09
C HIS A 374 -15.33 -27.18 17.23
N GLU A 375 -14.27 -27.99 17.22
CA GLU A 375 -13.21 -27.95 18.23
C GLU A 375 -12.47 -26.61 18.22
N ALA A 376 -12.18 -26.07 17.04
CA ALA A 376 -11.58 -24.75 16.87
C ALA A 376 -12.48 -23.63 17.42
N ALA A 377 -13.76 -23.62 17.04
CA ALA A 377 -14.72 -22.63 17.53
C ALA A 377 -14.93 -22.73 19.05
N ALA A 378 -15.02 -23.94 19.59
CA ALA A 378 -15.16 -24.17 21.03
C ALA A 378 -13.92 -23.69 21.81
N LYS A 379 -12.72 -23.97 21.30
CA LYS A 379 -11.46 -23.49 21.89
C LYS A 379 -11.40 -21.96 21.91
N ALA A 380 -11.76 -21.30 20.79
CA ALA A 380 -11.77 -19.85 20.68
C ALA A 380 -12.78 -19.20 21.65
N LEU A 381 -14.01 -19.74 21.75
CA LEU A 381 -15.03 -19.22 22.67
C LEU A 381 -14.63 -19.39 24.14
N LYS A 382 -13.96 -20.50 24.48
CA LYS A 382 -13.42 -20.73 25.83
C LYS A 382 -12.32 -19.73 26.17
N ALA A 383 -11.41 -19.45 25.23
CA ALA A 383 -10.34 -18.46 25.40
C ALA A 383 -10.89 -17.04 25.59
N ALA A 384 -12.00 -16.70 24.93
CA ALA A 384 -12.70 -15.43 25.10
C ALA A 384 -13.48 -15.29 26.43
N GLN A 385 -13.38 -16.26 27.35
CA GLN A 385 -14.01 -16.25 28.67
C GLN A 385 -15.53 -15.99 28.67
N ILE A 386 -16.24 -16.36 27.60
CA ILE A 386 -17.70 -16.22 27.53
C ILE A 386 -18.34 -17.29 28.42
N GLY A 387 -18.72 -16.88 29.63
CA GLY A 387 -19.31 -17.73 30.66
C GLY A 387 -20.71 -18.20 30.27
N GLY A 388 -20.85 -19.49 29.97
CA GLY A 388 -22.10 -20.25 30.02
C GLY A 388 -23.10 -20.00 28.87
N LYS A 389 -23.64 -18.78 28.75
CA LYS A 389 -24.70 -18.47 27.78
C LYS A 389 -24.11 -17.73 26.58
N LEU A 390 -24.05 -18.43 25.44
CA LEU A 390 -23.60 -17.83 24.18
C LEU A 390 -24.54 -16.68 23.78
N PRO A 391 -23.99 -15.55 23.31
CA PRO A 391 -24.80 -14.46 22.80
C PRO A 391 -25.66 -14.89 21.60
N SER A 392 -26.78 -14.20 21.42
CA SER A 392 -27.75 -14.49 20.36
C SER A 392 -27.16 -14.15 18.99
N VAL A 393 -27.02 -15.15 18.10
CA VAL A 393 -26.45 -14.97 16.75
C VAL A 393 -27.17 -13.91 15.91
N PRO A 394 -28.51 -13.76 15.96
CA PRO A 394 -29.19 -12.68 15.23
C PRO A 394 -28.89 -11.27 15.76
N ALA A 395 -28.55 -11.12 17.05
CA ALA A 395 -28.32 -9.81 17.66
C ALA A 395 -26.91 -9.26 17.37
N LEU A 396 -25.91 -10.14 17.29
CA LEU A 396 -24.50 -9.74 17.14
C LEU A 396 -24.20 -9.00 15.81
N PRO A 397 -24.74 -9.39 14.64
CA PRO A 397 -24.55 -8.63 13.40
C PRO A 397 -25.12 -7.21 13.47
N ALA A 398 -26.28 -7.03 14.12
CA ALA A 398 -26.89 -5.70 14.26
C ALA A 398 -26.07 -4.79 15.19
N GLU A 399 -25.54 -5.32 16.29
CA GLU A 399 -24.62 -4.59 17.16
C GLU A 399 -23.32 -4.24 16.44
N TYR A 400 -22.79 -5.17 15.63
CA TYR A 400 -21.61 -4.94 14.80
C TYR A 400 -21.84 -3.81 13.78
N GLU A 401 -22.99 -3.80 13.08
CA GLU A 401 -23.34 -2.73 12.15
C GLU A 401 -23.47 -1.37 12.85
N LYS A 402 -24.05 -1.33 14.06
CA LYS A 402 -24.15 -0.11 14.86
C LYS A 402 -22.78 0.44 15.24
N LEU A 403 -21.86 -0.43 15.71
CA LEU A 403 -20.51 -0.04 16.05
C LEU A 403 -19.72 0.41 14.82
N GLN A 404 -19.93 -0.25 13.68
CA GLN A 404 -19.31 0.14 12.42
C GLN A 404 -19.78 1.54 11.97
N GLY A 405 -21.06 1.85 12.13
CA GLY A 405 -21.58 3.20 11.89
C GLY A 405 -20.92 4.25 12.80
N GLN A 406 -20.75 3.96 14.09
CA GLN A 406 -20.07 4.89 15.01
C GLN A 406 -18.62 5.16 14.60
N LYS A 407 -17.88 4.13 14.16
CA LYS A 407 -16.50 4.28 13.67
C LYS A 407 -16.42 5.24 12.48
N GLU A 408 -17.39 5.26 11.57
CA GLU A 408 -17.37 6.15 10.40
C GLU A 408 -17.56 7.63 10.76
N TRP A 409 -18.04 7.93 11.98
CA TRP A 409 -18.18 9.29 12.51
C TRP A 409 -16.98 9.76 13.34
N CYS A 410 -16.07 8.86 13.70
CA CYS A 410 -14.78 9.17 14.33
C CYS A 410 -13.73 9.48 13.25
#